data_AF-A0A7Y3JW04-F1
#
_entry.id   AF-A0A7Y3JW04-F1
#
_cell.length_a   1.000
_cell.length_b   1.000
_cell.length_c   1.000
_cell.angle_alpha   90.00
_cell.angle_beta   90.00
_cell.angle_gamma   90.00
#
_symmetry.space_group_name_H-M   'P 1'
#
loop_
_entity.id
_entity.type
_entity.pdbx_description
1 polymer ?
#
loop_
_entity_poly.entity_id
_entity_poly.type
_entity_poly.pdbx_seq_one_letter_code
_entity_poly.pdbx_strand_id
1 'polypeptide(L)'
;MTKNYVLVDFRNGAALVMTVIEQHIFVTTPYSFLCGRLHKNEKGRVERAIHFIRVSFFAARVFTDIDDLNQQAEEWCLGQADDRLCPQDKTKTVREAFAEEQPKLLCLPADHYQVDERVAVSVGKTPYVRFDLNDYSVPFKYVRRTLTVVADLKMVRILDDQIEVASHQRSFDRGVQVEDLAHIHELQKRKAQAHEQRGMSRLTQAVPSSVQLLSQAADRGDRMGTITAHLLRLLDRYGAFELERAICTALLRGVPHPNAVCLALEAQREERNQLPPVDSCLPQHVTDKDVVIKPHGLNTYDELTVKERNSDES
;
A
#
# COMPACT_ATOMS: atom_id res chain seq x y z
N MET A 1 -5.98 31.98 -8.03
CA MET A 1 -4.69 31.80 -8.74
C MET A 1 -4.14 30.45 -8.35
N THR A 2 -4.63 29.39 -8.98
CA THR A 2 -4.17 28.03 -8.72
C THR A 2 -3.39 27.62 -9.95
N LYS A 3 -2.07 27.52 -9.81
CA LYS A 3 -1.16 27.13 -10.90
C LYS A 3 -1.58 25.74 -11.40
N ASN A 4 -2.02 25.67 -12.66
CA ASN A 4 -2.29 24.41 -13.35
C ASN A 4 -0.93 23.81 -13.74
N TYR A 5 -0.39 22.96 -12.89
CA TYR A 5 0.79 22.17 -13.21
C TYR A 5 0.36 20.99 -14.09
N VAL A 6 0.95 20.89 -15.29
CA VAL A 6 0.79 19.73 -16.17
C VAL A 6 2.02 18.85 -16.01
N LEU A 7 1.89 17.77 -15.23
CA LEU A 7 2.96 16.78 -15.11
C LEU A 7 3.01 15.90 -16.38
N VAL A 8 4.17 15.86 -17.01
CA VAL A 8 4.48 15.04 -18.19
C VAL A 8 4.85 13.63 -17.73
N ASP A 9 4.00 12.61 -17.99
CA ASP A 9 4.30 11.20 -17.65
C ASP A 9 5.03 10.48 -18.81
N PHE A 10 6.06 9.72 -18.45
CA PHE A 10 7.00 9.01 -19.32
C PHE A 10 6.75 7.51 -19.26
N ARG A 11 5.94 6.97 -20.17
CA ARG A 11 5.92 5.51 -20.41
C ARG A 11 6.00 5.05 -21.86
N ASN A 12 6.04 5.97 -22.82
CA ASN A 12 6.46 5.69 -24.19
C ASN A 12 6.92 7.02 -24.80
N GLY A 13 8.22 7.16 -25.08
CA GLY A 13 8.95 8.39 -25.43
C GLY A 13 8.55 9.10 -26.74
N ALA A 14 7.28 9.09 -27.11
CA ALA A 14 6.75 9.84 -28.26
C ALA A 14 5.28 10.26 -28.11
N ALA A 15 4.55 9.78 -27.09
CA ALA A 15 3.08 9.82 -27.11
C ALA A 15 2.40 10.87 -26.21
N LEU A 16 3.12 11.52 -25.27
CA LEU A 16 2.45 12.31 -24.21
C LEU A 16 2.87 13.78 -24.09
N VAL A 17 3.89 14.20 -24.86
CA VAL A 17 4.12 15.63 -25.16
C VAL A 17 2.94 16.22 -25.95
N MET A 18 2.14 15.35 -26.58
CA MET A 18 0.93 15.70 -27.30
C MET A 18 -0.17 16.27 -26.40
N THR A 19 -0.30 15.87 -25.13
CA THR A 19 -1.47 16.24 -24.32
C THR A 19 -1.39 17.67 -23.75
N VAL A 20 -0.20 18.14 -23.41
CA VAL A 20 0.03 19.51 -22.89
C VAL A 20 -0.11 20.55 -24.00
N ILE A 21 0.36 20.18 -25.19
CA ILE A 21 0.20 20.96 -26.42
C ILE A 21 -1.24 20.87 -26.94
N GLU A 22 -1.91 19.72 -26.80
CA GLU A 22 -3.33 19.59 -27.14
C GLU A 22 -4.19 20.48 -26.28
N GLN A 23 -3.94 20.63 -24.97
CA GLN A 23 -4.71 21.54 -24.13
C GLN A 23 -4.49 23.01 -24.47
N HIS A 24 -3.27 23.45 -24.78
CA HIS A 24 -3.03 24.84 -25.23
C HIS A 24 -3.59 25.11 -26.64
N ILE A 25 -3.58 24.11 -27.53
CA ILE A 25 -4.28 24.16 -28.83
C ILE A 25 -5.81 24.13 -28.64
N PHE A 26 -6.33 23.45 -27.60
CA PHE A 26 -7.76 23.38 -27.30
C PHE A 26 -8.34 24.68 -26.73
N VAL A 27 -7.55 25.51 -26.02
CA VAL A 27 -8.04 26.81 -25.54
C VAL A 27 -8.24 27.79 -26.70
N THR A 28 -7.57 27.58 -27.84
CA THR A 28 -7.73 28.39 -29.06
C THR A 28 -8.67 27.80 -30.11
N THR A 29 -9.23 26.60 -29.88
CA THR A 29 -10.27 26.04 -30.75
C THR A 29 -11.35 25.35 -29.91
N PRO A 30 -12.61 25.85 -29.91
CA PRO A 30 -13.70 25.02 -29.44
C PRO A 30 -13.77 23.81 -30.39
N TYR A 31 -14.20 22.66 -29.88
CA TYR A 31 -14.35 21.37 -30.56
C TYR A 31 -13.18 20.38 -30.42
N SER A 32 -13.36 19.45 -29.50
CA SER A 32 -13.23 18.04 -29.87
C SER A 32 -14.10 17.18 -28.97
N PHE A 33 -15.27 16.83 -29.50
CA PHE A 33 -15.95 15.54 -29.33
C PHE A 33 -16.99 15.34 -30.45
N LEU A 34 -16.66 15.80 -31.66
CA LEU A 34 -17.39 15.48 -32.88
C LEU A 34 -16.34 15.30 -33.97
N CYS A 35 -15.76 14.10 -34.05
CA CYS A 35 -15.25 13.59 -35.32
C CYS A 35 -16.48 13.31 -36.22
N GLY A 36 -17.20 14.36 -36.58
CA GLY A 36 -18.33 14.34 -37.49
C GLY A 36 -17.83 14.65 -38.87
N ARG A 37 -17.41 13.61 -39.61
CA ARG A 37 -17.41 13.39 -41.08
C ARG A 37 -17.27 14.54 -42.12
N LEU A 38 -17.07 15.82 -41.80
CA LEU A 38 -17.27 16.93 -42.74
C LEU A 38 -16.12 17.94 -42.90
N HIS A 39 -15.06 17.93 -42.09
CA HIS A 39 -13.94 18.88 -42.25
C HIS A 39 -12.55 18.21 -42.28
N LYS A 40 -12.12 17.76 -43.47
CA LYS A 40 -10.76 17.23 -43.72
C LYS A 40 -9.63 18.26 -43.53
N ASN A 41 -9.95 19.55 -43.51
CA ASN A 41 -8.96 20.65 -43.49
C ASN A 41 -8.40 20.98 -42.10
N GLU A 42 -9.06 20.55 -41.02
CA GLU A 42 -8.66 20.89 -39.65
C GLU A 42 -7.47 20.06 -39.18
N LYS A 43 -7.39 18.80 -39.61
CA LYS A 43 -6.28 17.88 -39.32
C LYS A 43 -4.92 18.46 -39.73
N GLY A 44 -4.84 19.07 -40.92
CA GLY A 44 -3.60 19.67 -41.43
C GLY A 44 -3.16 20.94 -40.69
N ARG A 45 -4.06 21.63 -39.96
CA ARG A 45 -3.68 22.76 -39.09
C ARG A 45 -3.09 22.28 -37.78
N VAL A 46 -3.72 21.28 -37.17
CA VAL A 46 -3.26 20.66 -35.92
C VAL A 46 -1.89 20.02 -36.12
N GLU A 47 -1.70 19.25 -37.20
CA GLU A 47 -0.41 18.61 -37.52
C GLU A 47 0.72 19.64 -37.72
N ARG A 48 0.44 20.76 -38.40
CA ARG A 48 1.42 21.84 -38.58
C ARG A 48 1.78 22.53 -37.27
N ALA A 49 0.82 22.73 -36.36
CA ALA A 49 1.10 23.30 -35.04
C ALA A 49 1.97 22.36 -34.19
N ILE A 50 1.67 21.05 -34.19
CA ILE A 50 2.49 20.04 -33.50
C ILE A 50 3.91 20.00 -34.08
N HIS A 51 4.03 20.01 -35.41
CA HIS A 51 5.33 20.04 -36.07
C HIS A 51 6.13 21.29 -35.69
N PHE A 52 5.49 22.46 -35.66
CA PHE A 52 6.12 23.71 -35.23
C PHE A 52 6.69 23.61 -33.82
N ILE A 53 5.94 23.05 -32.87
CA ILE A 53 6.42 22.92 -31.48
C ILE A 53 7.57 21.91 -31.40
N ARG A 54 7.48 20.78 -32.11
CA ARG A 54 8.58 19.79 -32.17
C ARG A 54 9.88 20.37 -32.72
N VAL A 55 9.80 21.23 -33.73
CA VAL A 55 11.00 21.78 -34.39
C VAL A 55 11.48 23.06 -33.72
N SER A 56 10.60 23.86 -33.10
CA SER A 56 10.96 25.19 -32.60
C SER A 56 11.12 25.24 -31.09
N PHE A 57 10.31 24.49 -30.33
CA PHE A 57 10.44 24.42 -28.88
C PHE A 57 11.47 23.37 -28.46
N PHE A 58 11.34 22.13 -28.94
CA PHE A 58 12.19 21.02 -28.47
C PHE A 58 13.59 20.97 -29.09
N ALA A 59 13.87 21.72 -30.15
CA ALA A 59 15.18 21.68 -30.79
C ALA A 59 16.27 22.20 -29.85
N ALA A 60 17.27 21.35 -29.58
CA ALA A 60 18.47 21.64 -28.80
C ALA A 60 18.23 22.13 -27.35
N ARG A 61 17.07 21.85 -26.75
CA ARG A 61 16.81 22.18 -25.34
C ARG A 61 17.34 21.13 -24.38
N VAL A 62 17.82 21.61 -23.24
CA VAL A 62 18.22 20.80 -22.08
C VAL A 62 17.37 21.27 -20.90
N PHE A 63 16.84 20.33 -20.15
CA PHE A 63 16.05 20.58 -18.95
C PHE A 63 16.47 19.58 -17.86
N THR A 64 16.32 20.00 -16.61
CA THR A 64 16.76 19.23 -15.44
C THR A 64 15.65 18.36 -14.86
N ASP A 65 14.44 18.91 -14.77
CA ASP A 65 13.24 18.22 -14.36
C ASP A 65 12.01 18.67 -15.17
N ILE A 66 10.84 18.09 -14.86
CA ILE A 66 9.59 18.38 -15.55
C ILE A 66 9.09 19.79 -15.23
N ASP A 67 9.32 20.28 -14.02
CA ASP A 67 8.87 21.61 -13.61
C ASP A 67 9.66 22.71 -14.32
N ASP A 68 10.97 22.51 -14.50
CA ASP A 68 11.88 23.32 -15.32
C ASP A 68 11.41 23.32 -16.79
N LEU A 69 11.10 22.15 -17.37
CA LEU A 69 10.57 22.08 -18.73
C LEU A 69 9.24 22.84 -18.88
N ASN A 70 8.36 22.74 -17.89
CA ASN A 70 7.08 23.45 -17.87
C ASN A 70 7.25 24.97 -17.79
N GLN A 71 8.16 25.45 -16.94
CA GLN A 71 8.48 26.87 -16.86
C GLN A 71 9.05 27.38 -18.19
N GLN A 72 9.99 26.64 -18.78
CA GLN A 72 10.57 26.95 -20.08
C GLN A 72 9.54 26.97 -21.22
N ALA A 73 8.49 26.13 -21.12
CA ALA A 73 7.37 26.11 -22.06
C ALA A 73 6.50 27.35 -21.92
N GLU A 74 6.17 27.74 -20.69
CA GLU A 74 5.39 28.95 -20.40
C GLU A 74 6.11 30.20 -20.93
N GLU A 75 7.41 30.33 -20.67
CA GLU A 75 8.23 31.44 -21.16
C GLU A 75 8.31 31.48 -22.70
N TRP A 76 8.39 30.31 -23.34
CA TRP A 76 8.41 30.25 -24.80
C TRP A 76 7.06 30.60 -25.43
N CYS A 77 5.96 30.14 -24.84
CA CYS A 77 4.60 30.48 -25.27
C CYS A 77 4.39 31.99 -25.20
N LEU A 78 4.65 32.60 -24.03
CA LEU A 78 4.45 34.02 -23.78
C LEU A 78 5.44 34.94 -24.51
N GLY A 79 6.45 34.40 -25.18
CA GLY A 79 7.43 35.15 -25.95
C GLY A 79 7.43 34.72 -27.41
N GLN A 80 8.38 33.86 -27.78
CA GLN A 80 8.67 33.49 -29.17
C GLN A 80 7.47 32.92 -29.95
N ALA A 81 6.58 32.16 -29.29
CA ALA A 81 5.43 31.57 -29.95
C ALA A 81 4.31 32.59 -30.23
N ASP A 82 4.09 33.54 -29.31
CA ASP A 82 3.11 34.61 -29.42
C ASP A 82 3.60 35.75 -30.33
N ASP A 83 4.89 36.04 -30.33
CA ASP A 83 5.49 37.14 -31.11
C ASP A 83 5.74 36.77 -32.59
N ARG A 84 5.47 35.52 -32.98
CA ARG A 84 5.58 35.10 -34.38
C ARG A 84 4.49 35.77 -35.24
N LEU A 85 4.81 35.97 -36.52
CA LEU A 85 3.82 36.45 -37.49
C LEU A 85 2.67 35.46 -37.67
N CYS A 86 1.45 35.97 -37.76
CA CYS A 86 0.27 35.14 -37.97
C CYS A 86 0.34 34.46 -39.36
N PRO A 87 0.13 33.13 -39.47
CA PRO A 87 0.22 32.43 -40.75
C PRO A 87 -0.78 32.91 -41.80
N GLN A 88 -1.97 33.36 -41.38
CA GLN A 88 -3.01 33.88 -42.26
C GLN A 88 -2.80 35.36 -42.61
N ASP A 89 -2.18 36.13 -41.72
CA ASP A 89 -1.91 37.55 -41.89
C ASP A 89 -0.51 37.90 -41.39
N LYS A 90 0.44 38.01 -42.32
CA LYS A 90 1.85 38.30 -42.00
C LYS A 90 2.11 39.74 -41.59
N THR A 91 1.07 40.59 -41.52
CA THR A 91 1.21 41.98 -41.07
C THR A 91 1.13 42.13 -39.56
N LYS A 92 0.69 41.09 -38.84
CA LYS A 92 0.50 41.09 -37.39
C LYS A 92 1.15 39.89 -36.73
N THR A 93 1.47 40.03 -35.46
CA THR A 93 1.88 38.90 -34.59
C THR A 93 0.66 38.09 -34.14
N VAL A 94 0.89 36.85 -33.71
CA VAL A 94 -0.16 36.00 -33.12
C VAL A 94 -0.73 36.65 -31.86
N ARG A 95 0.11 37.30 -31.04
CA ARG A 95 -0.30 38.08 -29.87
C ARG A 95 -1.31 39.17 -30.21
N GLU A 96 -1.02 39.97 -31.24
CA GLU A 96 -1.90 41.06 -31.68
C GLU A 96 -3.22 40.52 -32.25
N ALA A 97 -3.16 39.47 -33.07
CA ALA A 97 -4.34 38.81 -33.59
C ALA A 97 -5.24 38.25 -32.47
N PHE A 98 -4.64 37.61 -31.45
CA PHE A 98 -5.37 37.10 -30.29
C PHE A 98 -6.01 38.22 -29.48
N ALA A 99 -5.30 39.33 -29.25
CA ALA A 99 -5.84 40.49 -28.52
C ALA A 99 -7.05 41.13 -29.24
N GLU A 100 -7.08 41.13 -30.58
CA GLU A 100 -8.23 41.61 -31.37
C GLU A 100 -9.44 40.66 -31.33
N GLU A 101 -9.20 39.36 -31.19
CA GLU A 101 -10.25 38.33 -31.13
C GLU A 101 -10.79 38.11 -29.72
N GLN A 102 -9.95 38.23 -28.68
CA GLN A 102 -10.29 38.00 -27.28
C GLN A 102 -11.61 38.63 -26.81
N PRO A 103 -11.93 39.92 -27.10
CA PRO A 103 -13.19 40.53 -26.64
C PRO A 103 -14.43 39.96 -27.35
N LYS A 104 -14.27 39.21 -28.44
CA LYS A 104 -15.35 38.55 -29.19
C LYS A 104 -15.61 37.13 -28.69
N LEU A 105 -14.75 36.59 -27.81
CA LEU A 105 -14.89 35.26 -27.25
C LEU A 105 -15.89 35.26 -26.08
N LEU A 106 -16.53 34.12 -25.86
CA LEU A 106 -17.38 33.91 -24.69
C LEU A 106 -16.54 33.83 -23.42
N CYS A 107 -17.07 34.36 -22.32
CA CYS A 107 -16.46 34.18 -21.00
C CYS A 107 -16.47 32.70 -20.61
N LEU A 108 -15.44 32.29 -19.88
CA LEU A 108 -15.39 30.95 -19.27
C LEU A 108 -16.57 30.77 -18.31
N PRO A 109 -17.25 29.61 -18.31
CA PRO A 109 -18.25 29.28 -17.30
C PRO A 109 -17.70 29.41 -15.88
N ALA A 110 -18.56 29.82 -14.93
CA ALA A 110 -18.17 29.95 -13.52
C ALA A 110 -17.87 28.58 -12.87
N ASP A 111 -18.55 27.54 -13.32
CA ASP A 111 -18.33 26.17 -12.85
C ASP A 111 -17.25 25.50 -13.70
N HIS A 112 -16.25 24.94 -13.02
CA HIS A 112 -15.21 24.17 -13.67
C HIS A 112 -15.74 22.82 -14.14
N TYR A 113 -15.25 22.37 -15.29
CA TYR A 113 -15.50 21.02 -15.76
C TYR A 113 -14.83 20.01 -14.81
N GLN A 114 -15.60 19.04 -14.31
CA GLN A 114 -15.06 17.96 -13.48
C GLN A 114 -14.18 17.06 -14.35
N VAL A 115 -12.87 17.16 -14.14
CA VAL A 115 -11.85 16.35 -14.81
C VAL A 115 -11.46 15.10 -14.00
N ASP A 116 -12.04 14.95 -12.81
CA ASP A 116 -11.73 13.87 -11.89
C ASP A 116 -12.12 12.52 -12.47
N GLU A 117 -11.19 11.57 -12.46
CA GLU A 117 -11.45 10.20 -12.88
C GLU A 117 -12.20 9.47 -11.76
N ARG A 118 -13.36 8.90 -12.09
CA ARG A 118 -14.19 8.17 -11.12
C ARG A 118 -14.25 6.69 -11.46
N VAL A 119 -13.75 5.85 -10.55
CA VAL A 119 -13.68 4.40 -10.75
C VAL A 119 -14.20 3.68 -9.51
N ALA A 120 -15.15 2.75 -9.70
CA ALA A 120 -15.57 1.84 -8.65
C ALA A 120 -14.52 0.74 -8.47
N VAL A 121 -13.98 0.59 -7.26
CA VAL A 121 -12.94 -0.39 -6.93
C VAL A 121 -13.36 -1.22 -5.72
N SER A 122 -13.15 -2.53 -5.80
CA SER A 122 -13.44 -3.46 -4.71
C SER A 122 -12.23 -3.64 -3.80
N VAL A 123 -12.43 -3.46 -2.49
CA VAL A 123 -11.43 -3.73 -1.46
C VAL A 123 -11.44 -5.22 -1.15
N GLY A 124 -10.28 -5.86 -1.24
CA GLY A 124 -10.11 -7.29 -0.96
C GLY A 124 -10.15 -7.63 0.53
N LYS A 125 -9.40 -8.67 0.92
CA LYS A 125 -9.18 -9.04 2.34
C LYS A 125 -8.17 -8.11 3.03
N THR A 126 -7.27 -7.53 2.25
CA THR A 126 -6.29 -6.55 2.71
C THR A 126 -6.85 -5.13 2.54
N PRO A 127 -6.53 -4.19 3.44
CA PRO A 127 -7.10 -2.85 3.45
C PRO A 127 -6.41 -1.92 2.43
N TYR A 128 -6.35 -2.37 1.17
CA TYR A 128 -5.77 -1.61 0.07
C TYR A 128 -6.72 -1.56 -1.12
N VAL A 129 -6.69 -0.43 -1.82
CA VAL A 129 -7.40 -0.18 -3.07
C VAL A 129 -6.36 0.02 -4.15
N ARG A 130 -6.51 -0.72 -5.26
CA ARG A 130 -5.61 -0.59 -6.40
C ARG A 130 -6.16 0.41 -7.40
N PHE A 131 -5.39 1.45 -7.70
CA PHE A 131 -5.70 2.46 -8.70
C PHE A 131 -4.43 2.85 -9.46
N ASP A 132 -4.51 2.97 -10.78
CA ASP A 132 -3.38 3.35 -11.65
C ASP A 132 -2.09 2.52 -11.43
N LEU A 133 -2.26 1.20 -11.24
CA LEU A 133 -1.19 0.23 -10.92
C LEU A 133 -0.49 0.43 -9.57
N ASN A 134 -1.00 1.33 -8.71
CA ASN A 134 -0.51 1.59 -7.37
C ASN A 134 -1.54 1.17 -6.32
N ASP A 135 -1.07 0.86 -5.11
CA ASP A 135 -1.92 0.44 -4.00
C ASP A 135 -2.02 1.55 -2.96
N TYR A 136 -3.25 1.97 -2.64
CA TYR A 136 -3.56 3.02 -1.68
C TYR A 136 -4.20 2.42 -0.44
N SER A 137 -3.70 2.79 0.75
CA SER A 137 -4.23 2.28 2.01
C SER A 137 -5.62 2.83 2.35
N VAL A 138 -6.45 2.03 3.00
CA VAL A 138 -7.81 2.40 3.45
C VAL A 138 -7.98 1.97 4.91
N PRO A 139 -8.82 2.63 5.74
CA PRO A 139 -9.13 2.11 7.06
C PRO A 139 -9.68 0.69 6.98
N PHE A 140 -9.23 -0.19 7.88
CA PHE A 140 -9.56 -1.63 7.85
C PHE A 140 -11.07 -1.94 7.98
N LYS A 141 -11.88 -0.96 8.40
CA LYS A 141 -13.34 -1.06 8.51
C LYS A 141 -14.03 -1.24 7.16
N TYR A 142 -13.36 -0.85 6.06
CA TYR A 142 -13.90 -0.87 4.71
C TYR A 142 -13.38 -2.06 3.86
N VAL A 143 -12.77 -3.05 4.51
CA VAL A 143 -12.36 -4.31 3.87
C VAL A 143 -13.59 -5.08 3.37
N ARG A 144 -13.50 -5.73 2.19
CA ARG A 144 -14.62 -6.41 1.49
C ARG A 144 -15.81 -5.51 1.13
N ARG A 145 -15.56 -4.22 0.88
CA ARG A 145 -16.55 -3.28 0.34
C ARG A 145 -16.13 -2.78 -1.03
N THR A 146 -17.10 -2.31 -1.81
CA THR A 146 -16.85 -1.57 -3.03
C THR A 146 -16.83 -0.09 -2.70
N LEU A 147 -15.75 0.60 -3.04
CA LEU A 147 -15.56 2.04 -2.83
C LEU A 147 -15.44 2.74 -4.18
N THR A 148 -15.61 4.05 -4.19
CA THR A 148 -15.38 4.88 -5.37
C THR A 148 -14.09 5.65 -5.22
N VAL A 149 -13.15 5.45 -6.13
CA VAL A 149 -11.96 6.28 -6.25
C VAL A 149 -12.29 7.48 -7.12
N VAL A 150 -11.99 8.67 -6.62
CA VAL A 150 -12.04 9.94 -7.34
C VAL A 150 -10.63 10.49 -7.38
N ALA A 151 -10.01 10.47 -8.56
CA ALA A 151 -8.62 10.82 -8.73
C ALA A 151 -8.46 12.08 -9.60
N ASP A 152 -7.72 13.03 -9.06
CA ASP A 152 -7.28 14.23 -9.75
C ASP A 152 -5.83 14.00 -10.22
N LEU A 153 -5.19 15.01 -10.81
CA LEU A 153 -3.77 14.92 -11.18
C LEU A 153 -2.82 14.85 -9.98
N LYS A 154 -3.27 15.31 -8.80
CA LYS A 154 -2.44 15.40 -7.59
C LYS A 154 -2.88 14.48 -6.47
N MET A 155 -4.18 14.21 -6.37
CA MET A 155 -4.76 13.52 -5.22
C MET A 155 -5.62 12.35 -5.66
N VAL A 156 -5.63 11.29 -4.87
CA VAL A 156 -6.51 10.13 -4.97
C VAL A 156 -7.38 10.13 -3.72
N ARG A 157 -8.68 10.42 -3.89
CA ARG A 157 -9.68 10.36 -2.83
C ARG A 157 -10.47 9.07 -2.95
N ILE A 158 -10.71 8.41 -1.83
CA ILE A 158 -11.45 7.16 -1.75
C ILE A 158 -12.72 7.44 -0.96
N LEU A 159 -13.87 7.19 -1.57
CA LEU A 159 -15.18 7.46 -1.00
C LEU A 159 -15.99 6.16 -0.80
N ASP A 160 -16.69 6.09 0.32
CA ASP A 160 -17.81 5.16 0.53
C ASP A 160 -19.09 5.97 0.28
N ASP A 161 -19.70 5.77 -0.89
CA ASP A 161 -20.77 6.61 -1.43
C ASP A 161 -20.41 8.11 -1.51
N GLN A 162 -20.85 8.91 -0.53
CA GLN A 162 -20.60 10.35 -0.45
C GLN A 162 -19.58 10.75 0.62
N ILE A 163 -19.09 9.79 1.40
CA ILE A 163 -18.20 10.05 2.54
C ILE A 163 -16.76 9.78 2.10
N GLU A 164 -15.89 10.79 2.21
CA GLU A 164 -14.45 10.61 2.01
C GLU A 164 -13.86 9.78 3.16
N VAL A 165 -13.30 8.64 2.81
CA VAL A 165 -12.74 7.65 3.75
C VAL A 165 -11.23 7.79 3.86
N ALA A 166 -10.56 8.09 2.75
CA ALA A 166 -9.11 8.22 2.68
C ALA A 166 -8.72 9.18 1.56
N SER A 167 -7.59 9.89 1.75
CA SER A 167 -7.05 10.87 0.83
C SER A 167 -5.54 10.69 0.74
N HIS A 168 -5.02 10.51 -0.48
CA HIS A 168 -3.61 10.23 -0.72
C HIS A 168 -3.05 11.10 -1.84
N GLN A 169 -1.76 11.39 -1.78
CA GLN A 169 -1.04 11.95 -2.92
C GLN A 169 -1.01 10.91 -4.05
N ARG A 170 -1.43 11.31 -5.26
CA ARG A 170 -1.37 10.46 -6.44
C ARG A 170 0.09 10.20 -6.82
N SER A 171 0.42 8.93 -7.02
CA SER A 171 1.69 8.52 -7.65
C SER A 171 1.41 7.97 -9.05
N PHE A 172 2.26 8.35 -10.00
CA PHE A 172 2.27 7.86 -11.39
C PHE A 172 3.30 6.73 -11.60
N ASP A 173 4.01 6.34 -10.54
CA ASP A 173 4.94 5.22 -10.57
C ASP A 173 4.18 3.88 -10.73
N ARG A 174 4.88 2.75 -10.60
CA ARG A 174 4.32 1.40 -10.80
C ARG A 174 4.56 0.58 -9.56
N GLY A 175 3.50 0.03 -8.97
CA GLY A 175 3.60 -0.87 -7.82
C GLY A 175 4.01 -0.19 -6.53
N VAL A 176 3.82 1.13 -6.42
CA VAL A 176 4.07 1.87 -5.18
C VAL A 176 2.91 1.62 -4.22
N GLN A 177 3.24 1.40 -2.94
CA GLN A 177 2.28 1.34 -1.85
C GLN A 177 2.27 2.67 -1.12
N VAL A 178 1.17 3.40 -1.25
CA VAL A 178 0.96 4.70 -0.59
C VAL A 178 0.12 4.47 0.65
N GLU A 179 0.78 4.56 1.80
CA GLU A 179 0.19 4.23 3.09
C GLU A 179 0.05 5.45 4.00
N ASP A 180 -1.09 5.53 4.69
CA ASP A 180 -1.28 6.43 5.82
C ASP A 180 -0.97 5.67 7.13
N LEU A 181 -0.08 6.25 7.93
CA LEU A 181 0.32 5.73 9.24
C LEU A 181 -0.88 5.52 10.18
N ALA A 182 -1.90 6.36 10.09
CA ALA A 182 -3.10 6.23 10.91
C ALA A 182 -3.83 4.90 10.65
N HIS A 183 -3.95 4.49 9.38
CA HIS A 183 -4.60 3.23 9.01
C HIS A 183 -3.82 2.02 9.53
N ILE A 184 -2.49 2.06 9.44
CA ILE A 184 -1.61 0.99 9.90
C ILE A 184 -1.70 0.83 11.43
N HIS A 185 -1.59 1.94 12.16
CA HIS A 185 -1.66 1.92 13.62
C HIS A 185 -3.03 1.42 14.13
N GLU A 186 -4.13 1.84 13.50
CA GLU A 186 -5.47 1.37 13.89
C GLU A 186 -5.61 -0.15 13.67
N LEU A 187 -5.08 -0.66 12.55
CA LEU A 187 -5.06 -2.09 12.24
C LEU A 187 -4.22 -2.89 13.26
N GLN A 188 -3.04 -2.38 13.63
CA GLN A 188 -2.17 -3.02 14.63
C GLN A 188 -2.86 -3.09 16.00
N LYS A 189 -3.48 -1.98 16.44
CA LYS A 189 -4.23 -1.93 17.70
C LYS A 189 -5.38 -2.93 17.71
N ARG A 190 -6.13 -3.02 16.61
CA ARG A 190 -7.23 -3.98 16.47
C ARG A 190 -6.75 -5.43 16.51
N LYS A 191 -5.63 -5.74 15.85
CA LYS A 191 -5.00 -7.08 15.90
C LYS A 191 -4.58 -7.42 17.33
N ALA A 192 -3.90 -6.51 18.03
CA ALA A 192 -3.46 -6.72 19.41
C ALA A 192 -4.64 -7.05 20.34
N GLN A 193 -5.72 -6.27 20.28
CA GLN A 193 -6.94 -6.53 21.05
C GLN A 193 -7.57 -7.89 20.71
N ALA A 194 -7.63 -8.26 19.44
CA ALA A 194 -8.17 -9.55 19.02
C ALA A 194 -7.30 -10.72 19.50
N HIS A 195 -5.98 -10.56 19.56
CA HIS A 195 -5.07 -11.55 20.13
C HIS A 195 -5.29 -11.72 21.63
N GLU A 196 -5.45 -10.62 22.38
CA GLU A 196 -5.74 -10.66 23.82
C GLU A 196 -7.05 -11.40 24.11
N GLN A 197 -8.13 -11.06 23.39
CA GLN A 197 -9.43 -11.72 23.55
C GLN A 197 -9.38 -13.23 23.24
N ARG A 198 -8.70 -13.62 22.16
CA ARG A 198 -8.52 -15.05 21.84
C ARG A 198 -7.67 -15.76 22.88
N GLY A 199 -6.63 -15.10 23.41
CA GLY A 199 -5.79 -15.62 24.48
C GLY A 199 -6.60 -15.91 25.75
N MET A 200 -7.42 -14.94 26.18
CA MET A 200 -8.35 -15.10 27.30
C MET A 200 -9.33 -16.26 27.07
N SER A 201 -9.91 -16.34 25.87
CA SER A 201 -10.87 -17.40 25.53
C SER A 201 -10.23 -18.79 25.56
N ARG A 202 -9.02 -18.93 24.99
CA ARG A 202 -8.26 -20.20 25.00
C ARG A 202 -7.94 -20.63 26.44
N LEU A 203 -7.48 -19.69 27.26
CA LEU A 203 -7.15 -19.95 28.66
C LEU A 203 -8.39 -20.36 29.45
N THR A 204 -9.51 -19.66 29.26
CA THR A 204 -10.79 -19.96 29.93
C THR A 204 -11.31 -21.35 29.56
N GLN A 205 -11.20 -21.74 28.29
CA GLN A 205 -11.66 -23.05 27.82
C GLN A 205 -10.78 -24.20 28.34
N ALA A 206 -9.46 -24.00 28.38
CA ALA A 206 -8.53 -25.02 28.85
C ALA A 206 -8.49 -25.13 30.39
N VAL A 207 -8.65 -24.01 31.08
CA VAL A 207 -8.40 -23.83 32.52
C VAL A 207 -9.50 -22.93 33.10
N PRO A 208 -10.69 -23.47 33.45
CA PRO A 208 -11.84 -22.68 33.88
C PRO A 208 -11.57 -21.79 35.10
N SER A 209 -10.74 -22.25 36.05
CA SER A 209 -10.41 -21.47 37.25
C SER A 209 -9.58 -20.21 36.94
N SER A 210 -9.03 -20.09 35.73
CA SER A 210 -8.32 -18.88 35.29
C SER A 210 -9.20 -17.64 35.26
N VAL A 211 -10.52 -17.78 35.07
CA VAL A 211 -11.46 -16.65 35.03
C VAL A 211 -11.47 -15.91 36.36
N GLN A 212 -11.51 -16.65 37.47
CA GLN A 212 -11.51 -16.08 38.83
C GLN A 212 -10.18 -15.43 39.19
N LEU A 213 -9.06 -16.01 38.72
CA LEU A 213 -7.74 -15.40 38.89
C LEU A 213 -7.64 -14.09 38.09
N LEU A 214 -8.10 -14.09 36.84
CA LEU A 214 -8.09 -12.91 35.97
C LEU A 214 -9.00 -11.79 36.48
N SER A 215 -10.18 -12.11 37.02
CA SER A 215 -11.07 -11.10 37.60
C SER A 215 -10.45 -10.45 38.84
N GLN A 216 -9.90 -11.25 39.75
CA GLN A 216 -9.23 -10.74 40.95
C GLN A 216 -7.95 -9.95 40.63
N ALA A 217 -7.24 -10.30 39.55
CA ALA A 217 -6.09 -9.52 39.06
C ALA A 217 -6.52 -8.21 38.37
N ALA A 218 -7.66 -8.20 37.68
CA ALA A 218 -8.22 -6.99 37.10
C ALA A 218 -8.65 -5.98 38.17
N ASP A 219 -9.26 -6.45 39.28
CA ASP A 219 -9.63 -5.60 40.42
C ASP A 219 -8.43 -4.91 41.07
N ARG A 220 -7.23 -5.48 40.94
CA ARG A 220 -5.95 -4.93 41.43
C ARG A 220 -5.30 -3.95 40.46
N GLY A 221 -5.83 -3.81 39.24
CA GLY A 221 -5.29 -2.94 38.20
C GLY A 221 -4.07 -3.52 37.46
N ASP A 222 -3.87 -4.84 37.49
CA ASP A 222 -2.76 -5.47 36.79
C ASP A 222 -2.96 -5.46 35.25
N ARG A 223 -1.86 -5.50 34.49
CA ARG A 223 -1.89 -5.54 33.02
C ARG A 223 -2.37 -6.90 32.52
N MET A 224 -3.66 -7.02 32.20
CA MET A 224 -4.30 -8.29 31.80
C MET A 224 -3.60 -9.00 30.65
N GLY A 225 -3.17 -8.28 29.61
CA GLY A 225 -2.42 -8.85 28.48
C GLY A 225 -1.10 -9.53 28.89
N THR A 226 -0.40 -9.00 29.89
CA THR A 226 0.85 -9.59 30.41
C THR A 226 0.55 -10.87 31.19
N ILE A 227 -0.47 -10.83 32.06
CA ILE A 227 -0.90 -12.00 32.84
C ILE A 227 -1.38 -13.12 31.93
N THR A 228 -2.25 -12.82 30.96
CA THR A 228 -2.76 -13.84 30.03
C THR A 228 -1.65 -14.43 29.17
N ALA A 229 -0.74 -13.62 28.63
CA ALA A 229 0.41 -14.14 27.90
C ALA A 229 1.29 -15.05 28.75
N HIS A 230 1.49 -14.71 30.04
CA HIS A 230 2.26 -15.54 30.96
C HIS A 230 1.57 -16.87 31.28
N LEU A 231 0.26 -16.84 31.59
CA LEU A 231 -0.53 -18.05 31.85
C LEU A 231 -0.63 -18.96 30.61
N LEU A 232 -0.72 -18.39 29.41
CA LEU A 232 -0.70 -19.17 28.17
C LEU A 232 0.65 -19.85 27.94
N ARG A 233 1.78 -19.20 28.27
CA ARG A 233 3.10 -19.84 28.22
C ARG A 233 3.20 -21.01 29.21
N LEU A 234 2.67 -20.84 30.43
CA LEU A 234 2.60 -21.93 31.41
C LEU A 234 1.70 -23.07 30.93
N LEU A 235 0.57 -22.73 30.30
CA LEU A 235 -0.33 -23.71 29.70
C LEU A 235 0.37 -24.52 28.60
N ASP A 236 1.11 -23.85 27.73
CA ASP A 236 1.86 -24.50 26.64
C ASP A 236 3.01 -25.38 27.20
N ARG A 237 3.60 -25.03 28.35
CA ARG A 237 4.73 -25.75 28.95
C ARG A 237 4.34 -26.94 29.85
N TYR A 238 3.31 -26.78 30.69
CA TYR A 238 2.91 -27.77 31.71
C TYR A 238 1.60 -28.49 31.38
N GLY A 239 0.82 -27.98 30.43
CA GLY A 239 -0.48 -28.52 30.06
C GLY A 239 -1.64 -28.02 30.94
N ALA A 240 -2.87 -28.28 30.49
CA ALA A 240 -4.09 -27.74 31.08
C ALA A 240 -4.40 -28.24 32.49
N PHE A 241 -4.20 -29.55 32.72
CA PHE A 241 -4.53 -30.18 33.99
C PHE A 241 -3.68 -29.66 35.16
N GLU A 242 -2.35 -29.58 34.96
CA GLU A 242 -1.44 -29.07 35.98
C GLU A 242 -1.69 -27.58 36.25
N LEU A 243 -1.93 -26.80 35.18
CA LEU A 243 -2.21 -25.38 35.32
C LEU A 243 -3.50 -25.11 36.10
N GLU A 244 -4.58 -25.86 35.86
CA GLU A 244 -5.84 -25.75 36.62
C GLU A 244 -5.62 -26.01 38.11
N ARG A 245 -4.91 -27.08 38.45
CA ARG A 245 -4.63 -27.45 39.84
C ARG A 245 -3.76 -26.40 40.54
N ALA A 246 -2.77 -25.85 39.84
CA ALA A 246 -1.92 -24.76 40.34
C ALA A 246 -2.70 -23.45 40.54
N ILE A 247 -3.59 -23.09 39.63
CA ILE A 247 -4.47 -21.91 39.78
C ILE A 247 -5.41 -22.08 40.97
N CYS A 248 -6.05 -23.24 41.13
CA CYS A 248 -6.87 -23.53 42.32
C CYS A 248 -6.08 -23.38 43.62
N THR A 249 -4.83 -23.87 43.65
CA THR A 249 -3.95 -23.73 44.81
C THR A 249 -3.62 -22.27 45.11
N ALA A 250 -3.33 -21.47 44.08
CA ALA A 250 -3.05 -20.04 44.23
C ALA A 250 -4.28 -19.25 44.71
N LEU A 251 -5.47 -19.57 44.19
CA LEU A 251 -6.74 -19.00 44.62
C LEU A 251 -7.07 -19.34 46.08
N LEU A 252 -6.87 -20.60 46.48
CA LEU A 252 -7.07 -21.05 47.86
C LEU A 252 -6.16 -20.33 48.85
N ARG A 253 -4.93 -19.98 48.44
CA ARG A 253 -3.97 -19.21 49.25
C ARG A 253 -4.26 -17.70 49.25
N GLY A 254 -5.25 -17.23 48.50
CA GLY A 254 -5.59 -15.81 48.40
C GLY A 254 -4.59 -14.96 47.60
N VAL A 255 -3.69 -15.59 46.83
CA VAL A 255 -2.67 -14.91 46.02
C VAL A 255 -2.93 -15.16 44.52
N PRO A 256 -3.90 -14.45 43.91
CA PRO A 256 -4.23 -14.54 42.48
C PRO A 256 -3.18 -13.78 41.64
N HIS A 257 -1.95 -14.29 41.58
CA HIS A 257 -0.87 -13.73 40.76
C HIS A 257 -0.15 -14.84 39.99
N PRO A 258 0.28 -14.62 38.73
CA PRO A 258 0.96 -15.65 37.94
C PRO A 258 2.17 -16.28 38.62
N ASN A 259 2.94 -15.51 39.39
CA ASN A 259 4.08 -16.04 40.16
C ASN A 259 3.66 -17.06 41.23
N ALA A 260 2.50 -16.88 41.87
CA ALA A 260 1.99 -17.86 42.83
C ALA A 260 1.57 -19.16 42.12
N VAL A 261 1.06 -19.04 40.89
CA VAL A 261 0.77 -20.19 40.01
C VAL A 261 2.06 -20.91 39.61
N CYS A 262 3.12 -20.19 39.23
CA CYS A 262 4.43 -20.79 38.96
C CYS A 262 4.95 -21.58 40.16
N LEU A 263 4.92 -20.96 41.35
CA LEU A 263 5.39 -21.62 42.57
C LEU A 263 4.57 -22.89 42.88
N ALA A 264 3.26 -22.85 42.65
CA ALA A 264 2.40 -24.02 42.80
C ALA A 264 2.71 -25.11 41.76
N LEU A 265 2.99 -24.74 40.50
CA LEU A 265 3.41 -25.68 39.45
C LEU A 265 4.76 -26.33 39.77
N GLU A 266 5.73 -25.55 40.26
CA GLU A 266 7.05 -26.05 40.65
C GLU A 266 6.93 -27.02 41.83
N ALA A 267 6.17 -26.68 42.86
CA ALA A 267 5.91 -27.58 43.98
C ALA A 267 5.22 -28.88 43.55
N GLN A 268 4.21 -28.82 42.68
CA GLN A 268 3.52 -30.00 42.14
C GLN A 268 4.46 -30.89 41.32
N ARG A 269 5.40 -30.28 40.59
CA ARG A 269 6.40 -30.99 39.81
C ARG A 269 7.41 -31.70 40.71
N GLU A 270 7.90 -31.05 41.76
CA GLU A 270 8.81 -31.63 42.75
C GLU A 270 8.17 -32.82 43.47
N GLU A 271 6.91 -32.70 43.90
CA GLU A 271 6.15 -33.81 44.51
C GLU A 271 6.07 -35.05 43.61
N ARG A 272 6.12 -34.87 42.29
CA ARG A 272 6.03 -35.94 41.30
C ARG A 272 7.40 -36.40 40.78
N ASN A 273 8.50 -35.87 41.29
CA ASN A 273 9.88 -36.15 40.84
C ASN A 273 10.06 -36.01 39.32
N GLN A 274 9.39 -35.03 38.69
CA GLN A 274 9.50 -34.82 37.25
C GLN A 274 10.67 -33.90 36.89
N LEU A 275 11.37 -34.23 35.80
CA LEU A 275 12.43 -33.40 35.24
C LEU A 275 11.89 -32.04 34.74
N PRO A 276 12.73 -30.99 34.66
CA PRO A 276 12.29 -29.69 34.19
C PRO A 276 11.76 -29.81 32.77
N PRO A 277 10.54 -29.32 32.48
CA PRO A 277 10.11 -29.21 31.10
C PRO A 277 11.05 -28.25 30.38
N VAL A 278 11.84 -28.81 29.45
CA VAL A 278 12.66 -28.03 28.54
C VAL A 278 11.76 -27.65 27.37
N ASP A 279 11.65 -26.36 27.07
CA ASP A 279 10.92 -25.92 25.89
C ASP A 279 11.64 -26.46 24.64
N SER A 280 11.08 -27.50 24.02
CA SER A 280 11.47 -27.87 22.67
C SER A 280 10.80 -26.88 21.71
N CYS A 281 11.44 -25.73 21.48
CA CYS A 281 11.04 -24.77 20.44
C CYS A 281 11.37 -25.32 19.04
N LEU A 282 10.87 -26.51 18.71
CA LEU A 282 10.95 -27.04 17.36
C LEU A 282 9.64 -26.66 16.65
N PRO A 283 9.70 -25.97 15.48
CA PRO A 283 8.50 -25.71 14.71
C PRO A 283 7.85 -27.04 14.30
N GLN A 284 6.51 -27.12 14.27
CA GLN A 284 5.74 -28.38 14.08
C GLN A 284 6.25 -29.26 12.93
N HIS A 285 6.67 -28.65 11.81
CA HIS A 285 7.22 -29.36 10.65
C HIS A 285 8.57 -30.08 10.91
N VAL A 286 9.25 -29.79 12.02
CA VAL A 286 10.48 -30.45 12.49
C VAL A 286 10.13 -31.55 13.47
N THR A 287 9.16 -31.32 14.35
CA THR A 287 8.63 -32.33 15.29
C THR A 287 8.01 -33.52 14.56
N ASP A 288 7.31 -33.27 13.45
CA ASP A 288 6.74 -34.32 12.58
C ASP A 288 7.82 -35.05 11.75
N LYS A 289 9.04 -34.50 11.67
CA LYS A 289 10.19 -35.05 10.92
C LYS A 289 11.18 -35.82 11.80
N ASP A 290 10.83 -36.15 13.05
CA ASP A 290 11.57 -37.11 13.90
C ASP A 290 11.46 -38.54 13.33
N VAL A 291 11.85 -38.70 12.07
CA VAL A 291 12.18 -39.98 11.46
C VAL A 291 13.51 -40.38 12.07
N VAL A 292 13.54 -41.53 12.73
CA VAL A 292 14.79 -42.18 13.13
C VAL A 292 15.64 -42.35 11.88
N ILE A 293 16.58 -41.42 11.66
CA ILE A 293 17.52 -41.49 10.55
C ILE A 293 18.39 -42.70 10.85
N LYS A 294 18.14 -43.82 10.16
CA LYS A 294 19.05 -44.96 10.19
C LYS A 294 20.37 -44.47 9.60
N PRO A 295 21.47 -44.42 10.38
CA PRO A 295 22.75 -44.01 9.82
C PRO A 295 23.09 -44.98 8.68
N HIS A 296 23.38 -44.44 7.49
CA HIS A 296 23.86 -45.26 6.39
C HIS A 296 25.21 -45.87 6.77
N GLY A 297 25.38 -47.17 6.49
CA GLY A 297 26.65 -47.86 6.73
C GLY A 297 27.76 -47.21 5.91
N LEU A 298 28.85 -46.83 6.58
CA LEU A 298 29.96 -46.08 5.98
C LEU A 298 30.64 -46.81 4.80
N ASN A 299 30.41 -48.11 4.65
CA ASN A 299 30.89 -48.94 3.54
C ASN A 299 30.52 -48.41 2.14
N THR A 300 29.50 -47.56 2.01
CA THR A 300 29.15 -46.92 0.72
C THR A 300 30.19 -45.90 0.24
N TYR A 301 30.99 -45.34 1.16
CA TYR A 301 32.10 -44.45 0.78
C TYR A 301 33.32 -45.23 0.28
N ASP A 302 33.52 -46.47 0.74
CA ASP A 302 34.62 -47.32 0.26
C ASP A 302 34.46 -47.65 -1.23
N GLU A 303 33.23 -47.79 -1.72
CA GLU A 303 32.92 -48.03 -3.14
C GLU A 303 33.25 -46.83 -4.04
N LEU A 304 33.19 -45.60 -3.52
CA LEU A 304 33.55 -44.39 -4.27
C LEU A 304 35.07 -44.32 -4.50
N THR A 305 35.87 -44.70 -3.50
CA THR A 305 37.34 -44.78 -3.64
C THR A 305 37.80 -45.88 -4.60
N VAL A 306 37.03 -46.97 -4.74
CA VAL A 306 37.34 -48.04 -5.71
C VAL A 306 37.04 -47.61 -7.15
N LYS A 307 36.00 -46.79 -7.35
CA LYS A 307 35.64 -46.27 -8.68
C LYS A 307 36.66 -45.28 -9.22
N GLU A 308 37.22 -44.40 -8.39
CA GLU A 308 38.27 -43.45 -8.81
C GLU A 308 39.57 -44.16 -9.20
N ARG A 309 39.94 -45.25 -8.51
CA ARG A 309 41.11 -46.05 -8.90
C ARG A 309 40.96 -46.75 -10.25
N ASN A 310 39.75 -47.18 -10.61
CA ASN A 310 39.51 -47.88 -11.87
C ASN A 310 39.33 -46.94 -13.07
N SER A 311 39.11 -45.64 -12.86
CA SER A 311 39.03 -44.65 -13.94
C SER A 311 40.39 -44.11 -14.40
N ASP A 312 41.45 -44.30 -13.60
CA ASP A 312 42.81 -43.83 -13.92
C ASP A 312 43.64 -44.88 -14.69
N GLU A 313 43.14 -46.12 -14.86
CA GLU A 313 43.82 -47.21 -15.59
C GLU A 313 43.22 -47.52 -16.98
N SER A 314 42.36 -46.65 -17.53
CA SER A 314 41.75 -46.81 -18.88
C SER A 314 42.23 -45.79 -19.90
#